data_AF-A0A0C3K3E5-F1
#
_entry.id   AF-A0A0C3K3E5-F1
#
_cell.length_a   1.000
_cell.length_b   1.000
_cell.length_c   1.000
_cell.angle_alpha   90.00
_cell.angle_beta   90.00
_cell.angle_gamma   90.00
#
_symmetry.space_group_name_H-M   'P 1'
#
loop_
_entity.id
_entity.type
_entity.pdbx_description
1 polymer ?
#
loop_
_entity_poly.entity_id
_entity_poly.type
_entity_poly.pdbx_seq_one_letter_code
_entity_poly.pdbx_strand_id
1 'polypeptide(L)' 'LSKKAFQQRCNEIWDAQGLSQIKGHSFRIGGTSEFLLAGIHPDVVKKMGRWTSNHFLRYWR' A
#
# COMPACT_ATOMS: atom_id res chain seq x y z
N LEU A 1 -15.52 -3.80 7.27
CA LEU A 1 -15.25 -2.36 6.97
C LEU A 1 -15.26 -2.15 5.47
N SER A 2 -15.98 -1.15 4.93
CA SER A 2 -15.94 -0.87 3.49
C SER A 2 -14.66 -0.12 3.11
N LYS A 3 -14.22 -0.24 1.84
CA LYS A 3 -13.07 0.51 1.32
C LYS A 3 -13.21 2.03 1.57
N LYS A 4 -14.42 2.57 1.37
CA LYS A 4 -14.72 3.99 1.57
C LYS A 4 -14.60 4.38 3.05
N ALA A 5 -15.20 3.60 3.95
CA ALA A 5 -15.15 3.88 5.39
C ALA A 5 -13.71 3.80 5.94
N PHE A 6 -12.93 2.82 5.49
CA PHE A 6 -11.51 2.71 5.86
C PHE A 6 -10.71 3.95 5.41
N GLN A 7 -10.82 4.31 4.12
CA GLN A 7 -10.09 5.45 3.58
C GLN A 7 -10.49 6.77 4.22
N GLN A 8 -11.80 6.97 4.44
CA GLN A 8 -12.30 8.15 5.12
C GLN A 8 -11.70 8.26 6.52
N ARG A 9 -11.71 7.16 7.28
CA ARG A 9 -11.15 7.17 8.63
C ARG A 9 -9.67 7.51 8.67
N CYS A 10 -8.88 6.96 7.75
CA CYS A 10 -7.46 7.29 7.70
C CYS A 10 -7.21 8.73 7.23
N ASN A 11 -7.98 9.22 6.24
CA ASN A 11 -7.87 10.59 5.75
C ASN A 11 -8.28 11.63 6.80
N GLU A 12 -9.24 11.35 7.67
CA GLU A 12 -9.55 12.19 8.84
C GLU A 12 -8.34 12.34 9.76
N ILE A 13 -7.61 11.25 10.00
CA ILE A 13 -6.41 11.25 10.85
C ILE A 13 -5.28 12.04 10.17
N TRP A 14 -5.03 11.82 8.87
CA TRP A 14 -4.01 12.55 8.13
C TRP A 14 -4.29 14.04 8.06
N ASP A 15 -5.52 14.43 7.78
CA ASP A 15 -5.92 15.83 7.70
C ASP A 15 -5.73 16.56 9.05
N ALA A 16 -6.10 15.89 10.16
CA ALA A 16 -5.84 16.40 11.51
C ALA A 16 -4.34 16.57 11.84
N GLN A 17 -3.44 15.99 11.06
CA GLN A 17 -1.98 16.13 11.19
C GLN A 17 -1.37 17.01 10.09
N GLY A 18 -2.20 17.65 9.25
CA GLY A 18 -1.72 18.46 8.12
C GLY A 18 -1.08 17.64 6.99
N LEU A 19 -1.35 16.34 6.93
CA LEU A 19 -0.81 15.43 5.92
C LEU A 19 -1.78 15.27 4.75
N SER A 20 -1.22 15.05 3.56
CA SER A 20 -2.02 14.85 2.35
C SER A 20 -2.84 13.56 2.42
N GLN A 21 -4.09 13.64 1.96
CA GLN A 21 -4.96 12.47 1.83
C GLN A 21 -4.39 11.48 0.82
N ILE A 22 -4.51 10.19 1.13
CA ILE A 22 -4.05 9.12 0.25
C ILE A 22 -5.21 8.24 -0.23
N LYS A 23 -5.03 7.68 -1.43
CA LYS A 23 -6.02 6.81 -2.07
C LYS A 23 -5.71 5.35 -1.79
N GLY A 24 -6.71 4.48 -1.96
CA GLY A 24 -6.54 3.03 -1.82
C GLY A 24 -5.35 2.44 -2.60
N HIS A 25 -5.02 3.01 -3.76
CA HIS A 25 -3.86 2.57 -4.55
C HIS A 25 -2.53 2.79 -3.81
N SER A 26 -2.40 3.87 -3.05
CA SER A 26 -1.21 4.17 -2.24
C SER A 26 -0.95 3.10 -1.19
N PHE A 27 -1.99 2.55 -0.56
CA PHE A 27 -1.83 1.45 0.41
C PHE A 27 -1.27 0.18 -0.24
N ARG A 28 -1.70 -0.14 -1.47
CA ARG A 28 -1.19 -1.33 -2.17
C ARG A 28 0.28 -1.19 -2.53
N ILE A 29 0.70 -0.01 -2.98
CA ILE A 29 2.11 0.29 -3.27
C ILE A 29 2.93 0.34 -1.98
N GLY A 30 2.45 1.05 -0.95
CA GLY A 30 3.11 1.17 0.34
C GLY A 30 3.34 -0.20 0.99
N GLY A 31 2.30 -1.04 1.06
CA GLY A 31 2.44 -2.40 1.59
C GLY A 31 3.36 -3.28 0.76
N THR A 32 3.39 -3.12 -0.57
CA THR A 32 4.36 -3.83 -1.43
C THR A 32 5.79 -3.42 -1.07
N SER A 33 6.04 -2.12 -0.93
CA SER A 33 7.37 -1.57 -0.60
C SER A 33 7.81 -2.06 0.78
N GLU A 34 6.92 -1.99 1.77
CA GLU A 34 7.15 -2.46 3.14
C GLU A 34 7.56 -3.94 3.17
N PHE A 35 6.81 -4.82 2.49
CA PHE A 35 7.14 -6.24 2.49
C PHE A 35 8.46 -6.55 1.78
N LEU A 36 8.77 -5.87 0.68
CA LEU A 36 10.05 -6.03 -0.02
C LEU A 36 11.22 -5.58 0.84
N LEU A 37 11.09 -4.45 1.53
CA LEU A 37 12.09 -3.93 2.46
C LEU A 37 12.27 -4.83 3.69
N ALA A 38 11.19 -5.48 4.13
CA ALA A 38 11.24 -6.51 5.17
C ALA A 38 11.87 -7.84 4.70
N GLY A 39 12.36 -7.93 3.46
CA GLY A 39 13.02 -9.12 2.92
C GLY A 39 12.05 -10.25 2.54
N ILE A 40 10.74 -9.98 2.49
CA ILE A 40 9.76 -10.98 2.05
C ILE A 40 10.00 -11.29 0.57
N HIS A 41 10.10 -12.58 0.26
CA HIS A 41 10.40 -13.04 -1.09
C HIS A 41 9.42 -12.45 -2.12
N PRO A 42 9.89 -11.94 -3.27
CA PRO A 42 9.04 -11.24 -4.23
C PRO A 42 7.83 -12.02 -4.71
N ASP A 43 7.92 -13.34 -4.86
CA ASP A 43 6.77 -14.16 -5.25
C ASP A 43 5.66 -14.19 -4.19
N VAL A 44 6.04 -14.12 -2.92
CA VAL A 44 5.07 -14.01 -1.81
C VAL A 44 4.40 -12.63 -1.86
N VAL A 45 5.18 -11.55 -2.05
CA VAL A 45 4.65 -10.18 -2.21
C VAL A 45 3.72 -10.08 -3.43
N LYS A 46 4.10 -10.71 -4.55
CA LYS A 46 3.30 -10.75 -5.79
C LYS A 46 1.95 -11.41 -5.55
N LYS A 47 1.94 -12.56 -4.85
CA LYS A 47 0.73 -13.30 -4.49
C LYS A 47 -0.16 -12.51 -3.52
N MET A 48 0.42 -11.94 -2.46
CA MET A 48 -0.31 -11.14 -1.46
C MET A 48 -0.91 -9.86 -2.07
N GLY A 49 -0.13 -9.15 -2.89
CA GLY A 49 -0.56 -7.91 -3.54
C GLY A 49 -1.45 -8.12 -4.77
N ARG A 50 -1.72 -9.38 -5.15
CA ARG A 50 -2.49 -9.77 -6.34
C ARG A 50 -1.95 -9.10 -7.61
N TRP A 51 -0.63 -9.04 -7.73
CA TRP A 51 0.06 -8.43 -8.87
C TRP A 51 0.08 -9.40 -10.05
N THR A 52 -0.44 -8.96 -11.20
CA THR A 52 -0.46 -9.76 -12.43
C THR A 52 0.89 -9.82 -13.14
N SER A 53 1.74 -8.79 -12.94
CA SER A 53 3.07 -8.68 -13.54
C SER A 53 4.13 -8.34 -12.48
N ASN A 54 5.40 -8.37 -12.86
CA ASN A 54 6.52 -8.04 -11.99
C ASN A 54 6.78 -6.51 -11.86
N HIS A 55 5.88 -5.65 -12.34
CA HIS A 55 6.03 -4.19 -12.22
C HIS A 55 6.16 -3.70 -10.78
N PHE A 56 5.66 -4.48 -9.81
CA PHE A 56 5.77 -4.16 -8.39
C PHE A 56 7.23 -4.14 -7.89
N LEU A 57 8.16 -4.80 -8.57
CA LEU A 57 9.59 -4.79 -8.25
C LEU A 57 10.20 -3.38 -8.37
N ARG A 58 9.58 -2.47 -9.13
CA ARG A 58 10.04 -1.06 -9.23
C ARG A 58 9.96 -0.30 -7.90
N TYR A 59 9.17 -0.81 -6.96
CA TYR A 59 9.04 -0.25 -5.62
C TYR A 59 10.07 -0.83 -4.63
N TRP A 60 10.91 -1.77 -5.07
CA TRP A 60 12.06 -2.22 -4.28
C TRP A 60 13.18 -1.19 -4.44
N ARG A 61 13.30 -0.27 -3.49
CA ARG A 61 14.30 0.80 -3.46
C ARG A 61 14.92 0.92 -2.10
#